data_AF-A0A959TXK6-F1
#
_entry.id   AF-A0A959TXK6-F1
#
_cell.length_a   1.000
_cell.length_b   1.000
_cell.length_c   1.000
_cell.angle_alpha   90.00
_cell.angle_beta   90.00
_cell.angle_gamma   90.00
#
_symmetry.space_group_name_H-M   'P 1'
#
loop_
_entity.id
_entity.type
_entity.pdbx_description
1 polymer ?
#
loop_
_entity_poly.entity_id
_entity_poly.type
_entity_poly.pdbx_seq_one_letter_code
_entity_poly.pdbx_strand_id
1 'polypeptide(L)'
;FRAGMDHSQFPTETHALLIEAFNEIAQDERSVNGLRTHLLQLKRTTHWSTTAATTEAVYALLLGGPDLLVPSDPPSVLVGGVPVPVDTLEAGTGYFSYSWPAEEIGPGMGQVRLTTPGDRLSWGALHWQYFQELDKVTSQGGPFQIGKEVMRKVVGDHGAELVPVVAGGQLRVGDEVVLRITLTTDRWLDHVHVKDLRASAMEPIDHLSGIRVKGRLVYYQSIKDASMHFFFDRLAPGTHLLEYALRVTHEGAFQNGVASATCMYAPEFAAHSPGVKLVIE
;
A
#
# COMPACT_ATOMS: atom_id res chain seq x y z
N PHE A 1 11.32 -1.44 -33.61
CA PHE A 1 10.71 -1.45 -32.27
C PHE A 1 11.16 -0.21 -31.51
N ARG A 2 10.41 0.89 -31.58
CA ARG A 2 10.61 2.03 -30.67
C ARG A 2 9.69 1.80 -29.49
N ALA A 3 10.26 1.33 -28.39
CA ALA A 3 9.63 1.46 -27.08
C ALA A 3 9.31 2.95 -26.86
N GLY A 4 8.15 3.25 -26.29
CA GLY A 4 7.76 4.61 -25.95
C GLY A 4 8.86 5.31 -25.14
N MET A 5 8.97 6.63 -25.30
CA MET A 5 10.03 7.44 -24.66
C MET A 5 9.85 7.59 -23.14
N ASP A 6 8.85 6.93 -22.55
CA ASP A 6 8.51 7.08 -21.15
C ASP A 6 8.36 5.71 -20.48
N HIS A 7 8.82 5.61 -19.25
CA HIS A 7 8.78 4.42 -18.37
C HIS A 7 7.37 3.87 -18.11
N SER A 8 6.34 4.58 -18.58
CA SER A 8 4.91 4.33 -18.43
C SER A 8 4.26 3.67 -19.66
N GLN A 9 4.96 3.47 -20.77
CA GLN A 9 4.33 3.11 -22.05
C GLN A 9 4.48 1.62 -22.39
N PHE A 10 3.35 0.93 -22.37
CA PHE A 10 3.06 -0.42 -22.89
C PHE A 10 3.50 -1.70 -22.12
N PRO A 11 3.55 -1.76 -20.76
CA PRO A 11 3.72 -3.05 -20.08
C PRO A 11 2.57 -4.03 -20.41
N THR A 12 1.33 -3.55 -20.42
CA THR A 12 0.14 -4.40 -20.56
C THR A 12 -0.01 -4.95 -21.97
N GLU A 13 0.12 -4.11 -22.99
CA GLU A 13 0.01 -4.49 -24.40
C GLU A 13 1.15 -5.43 -24.81
N THR A 14 2.38 -5.15 -24.36
CA THR A 14 3.50 -6.06 -24.59
C THR A 14 3.26 -7.40 -23.90
N HIS A 15 2.73 -7.39 -22.67
CA HIS A 15 2.40 -8.61 -21.93
C HIS A 15 1.29 -9.42 -22.62
N ALA A 16 0.26 -8.77 -23.15
CA ALA A 16 -0.79 -9.39 -23.94
C ALA A 16 -0.25 -10.04 -25.22
N LEU A 17 0.61 -9.32 -25.98
CA LEU A 17 1.26 -9.86 -27.17
C LEU A 17 2.16 -11.07 -26.85
N LEU A 18 2.83 -11.06 -25.70
CA LEU A 18 3.59 -12.23 -25.25
C LEU A 18 2.68 -13.41 -24.97
N ILE A 19 1.55 -13.22 -24.26
CA ILE A 19 0.56 -14.29 -24.05
C ILE A 19 0.13 -14.89 -25.39
N GLU A 20 -0.18 -14.05 -26.37
CA GLU A 20 -0.57 -14.48 -27.72
C GLU A 20 0.54 -15.27 -28.41
N ALA A 21 1.76 -14.76 -28.44
CA ALA A 21 2.90 -15.45 -29.06
C ALA A 21 3.17 -16.82 -28.41
N PHE A 22 3.09 -16.92 -27.08
CA PHE A 22 3.26 -18.19 -26.37
C PHE A 22 2.11 -19.17 -26.65
N ASN A 23 0.89 -18.66 -26.84
CA ASN A 23 -0.27 -19.49 -27.17
C ASN A 23 -0.22 -20.01 -28.61
N GLU A 24 0.06 -19.14 -29.58
CA GLU A 24 -0.01 -19.49 -31.01
C GLU A 24 1.24 -20.20 -31.53
N ILE A 25 2.43 -19.74 -31.12
CA ILE A 25 3.71 -20.23 -31.68
C ILE A 25 4.29 -21.33 -30.81
N ALA A 26 4.44 -21.08 -29.51
CA ALA A 26 5.09 -22.02 -28.61
C ALA A 26 4.15 -23.15 -28.14
N GLN A 27 2.84 -22.90 -28.14
CA GLN A 27 1.79 -23.80 -27.64
C GLN A 27 2.07 -24.31 -26.21
N ASP A 28 2.66 -23.44 -25.37
CA ASP A 28 3.00 -23.76 -23.99
C ASP A 28 1.88 -23.28 -23.04
N GLU A 29 0.88 -24.13 -22.83
CA GLU A 29 -0.29 -23.84 -21.99
C GLU A 29 0.10 -23.44 -20.56
N ARG A 30 1.18 -24.02 -20.02
CA ARG A 30 1.62 -23.73 -18.65
C ARG A 30 2.12 -22.30 -18.55
N SER A 31 2.96 -21.87 -19.50
CA SER A 31 3.45 -20.49 -19.56
C SER A 31 2.33 -19.50 -19.85
N VAL A 32 1.40 -19.83 -20.77
CA VAL A 32 0.22 -19.00 -21.06
C VAL A 32 -0.62 -18.76 -19.80
N ASN A 33 -0.95 -19.82 -19.05
CA ASN A 33 -1.73 -19.68 -17.81
C ASN A 33 -0.97 -18.91 -16.72
N GLY A 34 0.34 -19.09 -16.63
CA GLY A 34 1.20 -18.31 -15.73
C GLY A 34 1.22 -16.82 -16.10
N LEU A 35 1.34 -16.48 -17.39
CA LEU A 35 1.32 -15.11 -17.88
C LEU A 35 -0.07 -14.47 -17.72
N ARG A 36 -1.17 -15.19 -17.94
CA ARG A 36 -2.54 -14.73 -17.66
C ARG A 36 -2.71 -14.41 -16.17
N THR A 37 -2.24 -15.30 -15.29
CA THR A 37 -2.24 -15.07 -13.84
C THR A 37 -1.41 -13.82 -13.48
N HIS A 38 -0.24 -13.66 -14.09
CA HIS A 38 0.62 -12.49 -13.87
C HIS A 38 -0.06 -11.19 -14.32
N LEU A 39 -0.75 -11.18 -15.46
CA LEU A 39 -1.50 -10.02 -15.95
C LEU A 39 -2.56 -9.57 -14.95
N LEU A 40 -3.29 -10.53 -14.36
CA LEU A 40 -4.27 -10.24 -13.30
C LEU A 40 -3.61 -9.73 -12.02
N GLN A 41 -2.44 -10.27 -11.65
CA GLN A 41 -1.68 -9.76 -10.51
C GLN A 41 -1.19 -8.32 -10.73
N LEU A 42 -0.75 -7.97 -11.94
CA LEU A 42 -0.36 -6.60 -12.28
C LEU A 42 -1.53 -5.63 -12.19
N LYS A 43 -2.73 -6.05 -12.63
CA LYS A 43 -3.95 -5.24 -12.57
C LYS A 43 -4.34 -4.86 -11.13
N ARG A 44 -3.89 -5.61 -10.12
CA ARG A 44 -4.14 -5.26 -8.72
C ARG A 44 -3.48 -3.96 -8.30
N THR A 45 -2.28 -3.65 -8.79
CA THR A 45 -1.55 -2.44 -8.39
C THR A 45 -1.32 -1.43 -9.49
N THR A 46 -1.72 -1.76 -10.72
CA THR A 46 -1.56 -0.88 -11.89
C THR A 46 -2.87 -0.71 -12.66
N HIS A 47 -3.09 0.49 -13.17
CA HIS A 47 -4.25 0.76 -14.02
C HIS A 47 -3.94 0.45 -15.49
N TRP A 48 -4.97 0.01 -16.24
CA TRP A 48 -4.88 -0.11 -17.69
C TRP A 48 -5.30 1.24 -18.27
N SER A 49 -4.31 2.05 -18.62
CA SER A 49 -4.47 3.49 -18.85
C SER A 49 -5.13 3.85 -20.18
N THR A 50 -5.12 2.94 -21.14
CA THR A 50 -5.62 3.18 -22.49
C THR A 50 -6.71 2.18 -22.87
N THR A 51 -7.52 2.55 -23.84
CA THR A 51 -8.49 1.64 -24.47
C THR A 51 -7.77 0.46 -25.12
N ALA A 52 -6.62 0.70 -25.76
CA ALA A 52 -5.79 -0.36 -26.34
C ALA A 52 -5.30 -1.35 -25.26
N ALA A 53 -4.69 -0.86 -24.17
CA ALA A 53 -4.26 -1.69 -23.04
C ALA A 53 -5.39 -2.55 -22.49
N THR A 54 -6.57 -1.96 -22.34
CA THR A 54 -7.76 -2.65 -21.82
C THR A 54 -8.23 -3.73 -22.80
N THR A 55 -8.36 -3.41 -24.08
CA THR A 55 -8.78 -4.36 -25.12
C THR A 55 -7.79 -5.52 -25.24
N GLU A 56 -6.49 -5.24 -25.31
CA GLU A 56 -5.44 -6.25 -25.41
C GLU A 56 -5.38 -7.14 -24.17
N ALA A 57 -5.52 -6.57 -22.98
CA ALA A 57 -5.57 -7.36 -21.75
C ALA A 57 -6.79 -8.29 -21.72
N VAL A 58 -7.98 -7.80 -22.09
CA VAL A 58 -9.19 -8.63 -22.16
C VAL A 58 -9.02 -9.73 -23.21
N TYR A 59 -8.51 -9.39 -24.39
CA TYR A 59 -8.21 -10.37 -25.44
C TYR A 59 -7.27 -11.46 -24.94
N ALA A 60 -6.12 -11.09 -24.36
CA ALA A 60 -5.15 -12.05 -23.82
C ALA A 60 -5.70 -12.91 -22.67
N LEU A 61 -6.63 -12.38 -21.86
CA LEU A 61 -7.27 -13.16 -20.81
C LEU A 61 -8.28 -14.18 -21.36
N LEU A 62 -8.92 -13.90 -22.49
CA LEU A 62 -9.83 -14.80 -23.18
C LEU A 62 -9.12 -15.77 -24.13
N LEU A 63 -7.84 -15.51 -24.44
CA LEU A 63 -7.05 -16.33 -25.35
C LEU A 63 -6.54 -17.61 -24.65
N GLY A 64 -7.06 -18.75 -25.09
CA GLY A 64 -6.57 -20.08 -24.70
C GLY A 64 -6.77 -20.44 -23.22
N GLY A 65 -6.36 -21.66 -22.86
CA GLY A 65 -6.45 -22.20 -21.50
C GLY A 65 -7.89 -22.41 -21.01
N PRO A 66 -8.08 -22.64 -19.69
CA PRO A 66 -9.40 -22.84 -19.11
C PRO A 66 -10.22 -21.55 -19.20
N ASP A 67 -11.53 -21.73 -19.43
CA ASP A 67 -12.51 -20.66 -19.46
C ASP A 67 -12.71 -20.09 -18.05
N LEU A 68 -12.32 -18.83 -17.87
CA LEU A 68 -12.40 -18.10 -16.60
C LEU A 68 -13.83 -17.65 -16.28
N LEU A 69 -14.75 -17.72 -17.24
CA LEU A 69 -16.14 -17.25 -17.12
C LEU A 69 -17.09 -18.37 -16.67
N VAL A 70 -16.63 -19.63 -16.64
CA VAL A 70 -17.45 -20.76 -16.20
C VAL A 70 -17.71 -20.65 -14.69
N PRO A 71 -18.98 -20.62 -14.26
CA PRO A 71 -19.32 -20.58 -12.84
C PRO A 71 -18.65 -21.72 -12.06
N SER A 72 -18.24 -21.40 -10.83
CA SER A 72 -17.60 -22.35 -9.94
C SER A 72 -18.25 -22.36 -8.57
N ASP A 73 -18.23 -23.52 -7.92
CA ASP A 73 -18.52 -23.59 -6.49
C ASP A 73 -17.51 -22.74 -5.71
N PRO A 74 -17.97 -21.98 -4.69
CA PRO A 74 -17.08 -21.17 -3.87
C PRO A 74 -16.12 -22.06 -3.05
N PRO A 75 -14.94 -21.53 -2.66
CA PRO A 75 -14.06 -22.24 -1.74
C PRO A 75 -14.74 -22.48 -0.40
N SER A 76 -14.48 -23.64 0.20
CA SER A 76 -14.86 -23.90 1.59
C SER A 76 -13.86 -23.20 2.52
N VAL A 77 -14.37 -22.31 3.37
CA VAL A 77 -13.57 -21.55 4.34
C VAL A 77 -13.99 -21.94 5.75
N LEU A 78 -13.01 -22.35 6.56
CA LEU A 78 -13.17 -22.61 8.00
C LEU A 78 -12.34 -21.57 8.77
N VAL A 79 -12.96 -20.90 9.74
CA VAL A 79 -12.30 -19.97 10.65
C VAL A 79 -12.50 -20.47 12.08
N GLY A 80 -11.40 -20.76 12.78
CA GLY A 80 -11.46 -21.40 14.11
C GLY A 80 -12.17 -22.75 14.12
N GLY A 81 -12.17 -23.46 12.99
CA GLY A 81 -12.89 -24.73 12.82
C GLY A 81 -14.39 -24.58 12.50
N VAL A 82 -14.92 -23.36 12.47
CA VAL A 82 -16.31 -23.09 12.11
C VAL A 82 -16.41 -22.75 10.62
N PRO A 83 -17.33 -23.36 9.86
CA PRO A 83 -17.58 -23.00 8.46
C PRO A 83 -18.11 -21.58 8.33
N VAL A 84 -17.53 -20.81 7.41
CA VAL A 84 -18.04 -19.49 7.03
C VAL A 84 -19.32 -19.69 6.21
N PRO A 85 -20.46 -19.10 6.61
CA PRO A 85 -21.68 -19.15 5.82
C PRO A 85 -21.50 -18.47 4.45
N VAL A 86 -22.06 -19.08 3.42
CA VAL A 86 -22.12 -18.53 2.06
C VAL A 86 -23.59 -18.34 1.70
N ASP A 87 -24.19 -17.26 2.19
CA ASP A 87 -25.63 -17.02 2.05
C ASP A 87 -25.99 -16.45 0.67
N THR A 88 -25.14 -15.56 0.15
CA THR A 88 -25.33 -14.90 -1.15
C THR A 88 -24.01 -14.82 -1.90
N LEU A 89 -24.07 -15.21 -3.18
CA LEU A 89 -22.97 -15.06 -4.14
C LEU A 89 -23.33 -13.96 -5.13
N GLU A 90 -22.42 -13.02 -5.35
CA GLU A 90 -22.56 -12.03 -6.41
C GLU A 90 -22.56 -12.73 -7.78
N ALA A 91 -23.54 -12.40 -8.62
CA ALA A 91 -23.66 -12.97 -9.95
C ALA A 91 -22.45 -12.58 -10.82
N GLY A 92 -21.85 -13.58 -11.48
CA GLY A 92 -20.69 -13.40 -12.35
C GLY A 92 -19.35 -13.51 -11.62
N THR A 93 -19.14 -12.78 -10.52
CA THR A 93 -17.86 -12.81 -9.79
C THR A 93 -17.77 -13.93 -8.75
N GLY A 94 -18.91 -14.41 -8.25
CA GLY A 94 -18.96 -15.37 -7.14
C GLY A 94 -18.47 -14.78 -5.81
N TYR A 95 -18.42 -13.44 -5.69
CA TYR A 95 -17.99 -12.78 -4.46
C TYR A 95 -18.95 -13.05 -3.30
N PHE A 96 -18.38 -13.31 -2.12
CA PHE A 96 -19.08 -13.33 -0.84
C PHE A 96 -18.18 -12.75 0.25
N SER A 97 -18.80 -12.26 1.32
CA SER A 97 -18.10 -11.84 2.53
C SER A 97 -18.93 -12.15 3.77
N TYR A 98 -18.24 -12.31 4.89
CA TYR A 98 -18.85 -12.57 6.18
C TYR A 98 -18.11 -11.77 7.24
N SER A 99 -18.86 -11.17 8.17
CA SER A 99 -18.33 -10.36 9.26
C SER A 99 -18.87 -10.88 10.57
N TRP A 100 -17.97 -11.22 11.49
CA TRP A 100 -18.34 -11.60 12.85
C TRP A 100 -18.51 -10.36 13.74
N PRO A 101 -19.52 -10.33 14.63
CA PRO A 101 -19.58 -9.34 15.68
C PRO A 101 -18.47 -9.59 16.71
N ALA A 102 -18.10 -8.55 17.46
CA ALA A 102 -16.94 -8.59 18.35
C ALA A 102 -17.06 -9.67 19.44
N GLU A 103 -18.27 -9.98 19.91
CA GLU A 103 -18.50 -10.98 20.96
C GLU A 103 -18.24 -12.42 20.49
N GLU A 104 -18.29 -12.67 19.18
CA GLU A 104 -18.02 -13.99 18.60
C GLU A 104 -16.53 -14.22 18.31
N ILE A 105 -15.71 -13.17 18.41
CA ILE A 105 -14.28 -13.24 18.09
C ILE A 105 -13.52 -13.91 19.24
N GLY A 106 -13.07 -15.14 19.00
CA GLY A 106 -12.28 -15.94 19.95
C GLY A 106 -10.84 -16.21 19.48
N PRO A 107 -9.92 -16.58 20.39
CA PRO A 107 -8.53 -16.90 20.06
C PRO A 107 -8.35 -17.99 18.98
N GLY A 108 -9.31 -18.93 18.88
CA GLY A 108 -9.27 -20.00 17.88
C GLY A 108 -9.41 -19.51 16.44
N MET A 109 -10.00 -18.32 16.22
CA MET A 109 -10.24 -17.76 14.89
C MET A 109 -8.96 -17.30 14.17
N GLY A 110 -7.81 -17.31 14.85
CA GLY A 110 -6.51 -17.15 14.20
C GLY A 110 -6.13 -18.32 13.28
N GLN A 111 -6.84 -19.45 13.36
CA GLN A 111 -6.65 -20.58 12.46
C GLN A 111 -7.66 -20.52 11.32
N VAL A 112 -7.18 -20.33 10.10
CA VAL A 112 -8.00 -20.33 8.89
C VAL A 112 -7.58 -21.48 7.98
N ARG A 113 -8.57 -22.24 7.51
CA ARG A 113 -8.37 -23.30 6.53
C ARG A 113 -9.26 -23.03 5.33
N LEU A 114 -8.62 -22.95 4.16
CA LEU A 114 -9.30 -22.86 2.88
C LEU A 114 -9.19 -24.19 2.14
N THR A 115 -10.24 -24.59 1.45
CA THR A 115 -10.26 -25.74 0.54
C THR A 115 -10.94 -25.31 -0.75
N THR A 116 -10.20 -25.34 -1.86
CA THR A 116 -10.71 -25.00 -3.18
C THR A 116 -11.15 -26.27 -3.91
N PRO A 117 -12.28 -26.22 -4.65
CA PRO A 117 -12.78 -27.39 -5.40
C PRO A 117 -11.96 -27.72 -6.66
N GLY A 118 -11.00 -26.88 -7.04
CA GLY A 118 -10.14 -27.09 -8.20
C GLY A 118 -8.99 -26.09 -8.29
N ASP A 119 -8.17 -26.26 -9.33
CA ASP A 119 -7.04 -25.39 -9.64
C ASP A 119 -7.52 -24.16 -10.43
N ARG A 120 -8.04 -23.17 -9.69
CA ARG A 120 -8.50 -21.88 -10.21
C ARG A 120 -7.92 -20.74 -9.39
N LEU A 121 -7.68 -19.63 -10.07
CA LEU A 121 -7.27 -18.40 -9.41
C LEU A 121 -8.42 -17.86 -8.58
N SER A 122 -8.17 -17.58 -7.30
CA SER A 122 -9.15 -17.02 -6.38
C SER A 122 -8.46 -15.98 -5.50
N TRP A 123 -9.20 -14.94 -5.13
CA TRP A 123 -8.73 -13.90 -4.22
C TRP A 123 -9.65 -13.84 -3.01
N GLY A 124 -9.05 -13.53 -1.87
CA GLY A 124 -9.75 -13.32 -0.61
C GLY A 124 -8.90 -12.51 0.34
N ALA A 125 -9.55 -11.91 1.31
CA ALA A 125 -8.90 -11.16 2.37
C ALA A 125 -9.55 -11.51 3.71
N LEU A 126 -8.74 -11.50 4.76
CA LEU A 126 -9.20 -11.63 6.13
C LEU A 126 -8.80 -10.36 6.87
N HIS A 127 -9.78 -9.70 7.48
CA HIS A 127 -9.56 -8.47 8.22
C HIS A 127 -9.86 -8.69 9.69
N TRP A 128 -8.96 -8.20 10.55
CA TRP A 128 -9.19 -8.09 11.98
C TRP A 128 -9.04 -6.63 12.38
N GLN A 129 -10.10 -6.05 12.93
CA GLN A 129 -10.16 -4.67 13.36
C GLN A 129 -10.28 -4.58 14.88
N TYR A 130 -9.46 -3.73 15.49
CA TYR A 130 -9.47 -3.46 16.92
C TYR A 130 -8.94 -2.05 17.20
N PHE A 131 -9.20 -1.53 18.40
CA PHE A 131 -8.59 -0.29 18.88
C PHE A 131 -7.30 -0.57 19.63
N GLN A 132 -6.29 0.27 19.42
CA GLN A 132 -4.99 0.17 20.07
C GLN A 132 -4.49 1.55 20.47
N GLU A 133 -3.77 1.62 21.59
CA GLU A 133 -3.04 2.82 21.97
C GLU A 133 -1.92 3.10 20.95
N LEU A 134 -1.80 4.36 20.50
CA LEU A 134 -0.90 4.73 19.40
C LEU A 134 0.56 4.34 19.62
N ASP A 135 1.07 4.43 20.86
CA ASP A 135 2.43 4.04 21.23
C ASP A 135 2.65 2.53 21.30
N LYS A 136 1.58 1.73 21.31
CA LYS A 136 1.64 0.27 21.23
C LYS A 136 1.49 -0.27 19.80
N VAL A 137 1.28 0.62 18.81
CA VAL A 137 1.22 0.23 17.40
C VAL A 137 2.62 -0.16 16.94
N THR A 138 2.79 -1.43 16.58
CA THR A 138 4.02 -1.95 15.96
C THR A 138 4.04 -1.62 14.47
N SER A 139 5.20 -1.74 13.82
CA SER A 139 5.23 -1.66 12.35
C SER A 139 4.42 -2.81 11.74
N GLN A 140 3.76 -2.51 10.63
CA GLN A 140 3.13 -3.50 9.77
C GLN A 140 3.42 -3.13 8.32
N GLY A 141 3.62 -4.14 7.50
CA GLY A 141 3.81 -3.98 6.07
C GLY A 141 3.83 -5.32 5.37
N GLY A 142 4.33 -5.32 4.14
CA GLY A 142 4.51 -6.51 3.32
C GLY A 142 5.48 -6.19 2.18
N PRO A 143 5.08 -6.36 0.91
CA PRO A 143 5.82 -5.85 -0.25
C PRO A 143 6.00 -4.33 -0.24
N PHE A 144 5.15 -3.64 0.53
CA PHE A 144 5.19 -2.21 0.77
C PHE A 144 5.52 -1.94 2.24
N GLN A 145 6.45 -1.02 2.51
CA GLN A 145 6.94 -0.71 3.84
C GLN A 145 7.07 0.80 4.04
N ILE A 146 6.81 1.26 5.26
CA ILE A 146 6.97 2.66 5.64
C ILE A 146 7.67 2.78 7.01
N GLY A 147 8.69 3.63 7.06
CA GLY A 147 9.39 4.05 8.26
C GLY A 147 9.15 5.52 8.55
N LYS A 148 9.18 5.88 9.83
CA LYS A 148 9.03 7.25 10.31
C LYS A 148 10.10 7.55 11.35
N GLU A 149 10.83 8.63 11.15
CA GLU A 149 11.85 9.13 12.07
C GLU A 149 11.63 10.62 12.34
N VAL A 150 11.88 11.02 13.58
CA VAL A 150 11.90 12.43 13.98
C VAL A 150 13.35 12.87 14.06
N MET A 151 13.73 13.87 13.28
CA MET A 151 15.10 14.39 13.22
C MET A 151 15.13 15.81 13.78
N ARG A 152 15.89 16.09 14.82
CA ARG A 152 16.09 17.47 15.28
C ARG A 152 17.13 18.15 14.40
N LYS A 153 16.84 19.36 13.93
CA LYS A 153 17.79 20.20 13.22
C LYS A 153 18.64 20.96 14.23
N VAL A 154 19.94 20.67 14.24
CA VAL A 154 20.91 21.32 15.13
C VAL A 154 21.83 22.18 14.26
N VAL A 155 21.94 23.47 14.57
CA VAL A 155 22.83 24.39 13.87
C VAL A 155 24.15 24.42 14.63
N GLY A 156 25.23 23.94 14.00
CA GLY A 156 26.59 24.03 14.52
C GLY A 156 27.50 24.85 13.61
N ASP A 157 28.78 24.91 13.96
CA ASP A 157 29.80 25.72 13.27
C ASP A 157 30.00 25.31 11.79
N HIS A 158 29.64 24.07 11.44
CA HIS A 158 29.73 23.51 10.08
C HIS A 158 28.40 23.53 9.31
N GLY A 159 27.36 24.16 9.86
CA GLY A 159 26.02 24.22 9.26
C GLY A 159 24.98 23.42 10.04
N ALA A 160 23.80 23.25 9.42
CA ALA A 160 22.69 22.52 10.02
C ALA A 160 22.86 21.01 9.82
N GLU A 161 22.79 20.26 10.91
CA GLU A 161 22.80 18.80 10.94
C GLU A 161 21.45 18.25 11.40
N LEU A 162 21.05 17.08 10.89
CA LEU A 162 19.85 16.37 11.31
C LEU A 162 20.23 15.22 12.23
N VAL A 163 19.85 15.33 13.51
CA VAL A 163 20.15 14.33 14.55
C VAL A 163 18.87 13.55 14.89
N PRO A 164 18.87 12.20 14.81
CA PRO A 164 17.71 11.41 15.20
C PRO A 164 17.29 11.65 16.64
N VAL A 165 16.00 11.86 16.87
CA VAL A 165 15.39 11.91 18.20
C VAL A 165 15.06 10.47 18.59
N VAL A 166 15.90 9.88 19.44
CA VAL A 166 15.65 8.55 20.02
C VAL A 166 14.43 8.59 20.95
N ALA A 167 13.81 7.44 21.21
CA ALA A 167 12.69 7.35 22.16
C ALA A 167 13.09 7.88 23.54
N GLY A 168 12.37 8.87 24.06
CA GLY A 168 12.73 9.59 25.29
C GLY A 168 13.72 10.74 25.11
N GLY A 169 14.15 11.03 23.89
CA GLY A 169 14.95 12.21 23.57
C GLY A 169 14.15 13.50 23.80
N GLN A 170 14.73 14.43 24.54
CA GLN A 170 14.11 15.72 24.87
C GLN A 170 14.19 16.67 23.67
N LEU A 171 13.02 17.05 23.18
CA LEU A 171 12.85 18.22 22.31
C LEU A 171 12.58 19.45 23.19
N ARG A 172 12.89 20.64 22.68
CA ARG A 172 12.53 21.90 23.34
C ARG A 172 11.55 22.71 22.54
N VAL A 173 10.74 23.52 23.22
CA VAL A 173 9.91 24.52 22.56
C VAL A 173 10.78 25.43 21.69
N GLY A 174 10.40 25.58 20.42
CA GLY A 174 11.14 26.36 19.42
C GLY A 174 12.10 25.53 18.55
N ASP A 175 12.40 24.27 18.91
CA ASP A 175 13.22 23.39 18.06
C ASP A 175 12.58 23.24 16.67
N GLU A 176 13.43 23.26 15.64
CA GLU A 176 13.05 22.83 14.29
C GLU A 176 13.32 21.33 14.18
N VAL A 177 12.29 20.57 13.79
CA VAL A 177 12.40 19.14 13.56
C VAL A 177 11.99 18.81 12.12
N VAL A 178 12.63 17.81 11.55
CA VAL A 178 12.31 17.26 10.24
C VAL A 178 11.73 15.87 10.47
N LEU A 179 10.48 15.67 10.06
CA LEU A 179 9.93 14.33 9.95
C LEU A 179 10.45 13.71 8.68
N ARG A 180 11.09 12.55 8.82
CA ARG A 180 11.65 11.75 7.75
C ARG A 180 10.82 10.49 7.60
N ILE A 181 10.20 10.35 6.44
CA ILE A 181 9.39 9.17 6.08
C ILE A 181 10.12 8.42 4.98
N THR A 182 10.41 7.16 5.24
CA THR A 182 11.08 6.25 4.29
C THR A 182 10.06 5.28 3.77
N LEU A 183 9.87 5.25 2.45
CA LEU A 183 8.88 4.40 1.79
C LEU A 183 9.59 3.42 0.86
N THR A 184 9.37 2.12 1.05
CA THR A 184 10.01 1.07 0.24
C THR A 184 8.97 0.18 -0.42
N THR A 185 9.13 -0.10 -1.71
CA THR A 185 8.28 -1.01 -2.50
C THR A 185 9.12 -1.87 -3.43
N ASP A 186 8.70 -3.12 -3.65
CA ASP A 186 9.32 -4.06 -4.61
C ASP A 186 8.74 -3.96 -6.03
N ARG A 187 7.65 -3.19 -6.21
CA ARG A 187 6.88 -3.11 -7.46
C ARG A 187 6.37 -1.71 -7.74
N TRP A 188 5.86 -1.54 -8.96
CA TRP A 188 5.10 -0.35 -9.33
C TRP A 188 3.75 -0.33 -8.61
N LEU A 189 3.45 0.80 -7.97
CA LEU A 189 2.19 1.06 -7.30
C LEU A 189 1.57 2.34 -7.88
N ASP A 190 0.35 2.26 -8.38
CA ASP A 190 -0.41 3.42 -8.83
C ASP A 190 -1.28 3.97 -7.69
N HIS A 191 -1.50 5.29 -7.65
CA HIS A 191 -2.39 5.98 -6.70
C HIS A 191 -2.06 5.68 -5.23
N VAL A 192 -0.80 5.89 -4.85
CA VAL A 192 -0.34 5.72 -3.47
C VAL A 192 -0.68 6.96 -2.66
N HIS A 193 -1.32 6.76 -1.51
CA HIS A 193 -1.56 7.79 -0.52
C HIS A 193 -0.73 7.49 0.73
N VAL A 194 0.14 8.43 1.10
CA VAL A 194 0.83 8.45 2.39
C VAL A 194 0.14 9.47 3.30
N LYS A 195 -0.26 9.05 4.49
CA LYS A 195 -0.78 9.90 5.55
C LYS A 195 0.12 9.78 6.77
N ASP A 196 0.74 10.88 7.15
CA ASP A 196 1.49 10.97 8.39
C ASP A 196 0.71 11.77 9.43
N LEU A 197 0.38 11.13 10.55
CA LEU A 197 -0.14 11.81 11.73
C LEU A 197 1.01 12.55 12.43
N ARG A 198 0.75 13.69 13.06
CA ARG A 198 1.78 14.40 13.85
C ARG A 198 1.32 14.65 15.27
N ALA A 199 2.29 14.82 16.18
CA ALA A 199 1.97 15.28 17.52
C ALA A 199 1.34 16.68 17.49
N SER A 200 0.40 16.94 18.41
CA SER A 200 -0.28 18.23 18.54
C SER A 200 0.66 19.37 18.96
N ALA A 201 1.83 19.06 19.50
CA ALA A 201 2.84 20.04 19.91
C ALA A 201 3.76 20.52 18.77
N MET A 202 3.46 20.14 17.53
CA MET A 202 4.28 20.48 16.38
C MET A 202 3.46 21.06 15.23
N GLU A 203 3.95 22.16 14.67
CA GLU A 203 3.31 22.87 13.56
C GLU A 203 4.16 22.83 12.29
N PRO A 204 3.58 22.56 11.11
CA PRO A 204 4.30 22.62 9.85
C PRO A 204 4.88 24.00 9.57
N ILE A 205 6.14 24.05 9.11
CA ILE A 205 6.78 25.30 8.69
C ILE A 205 6.20 25.78 7.35
N ASP A 206 5.90 24.84 6.46
CA ASP A 206 5.16 25.13 5.23
C ASP A 206 3.66 25.07 5.51
N HIS A 207 2.90 26.01 4.95
CA HIS A 207 1.45 26.14 5.12
C HIS A 207 0.68 25.96 3.81
N LEU A 208 1.37 25.85 2.67
CA LEU A 208 0.72 25.75 1.36
C LEU A 208 0.74 24.33 0.82
N SER A 209 -0.45 23.78 0.60
CA SER A 209 -0.61 22.54 -0.15
C SER A 209 -0.26 22.76 -1.62
N GLY A 210 0.24 21.72 -2.30
CA GLY A 210 0.55 21.81 -3.73
C GLY A 210 1.42 20.67 -4.23
N ILE A 211 1.67 20.68 -5.54
CA ILE A 211 2.61 19.76 -6.17
C ILE A 211 4.03 20.06 -5.67
N ARG A 212 4.77 19.00 -5.36
CA ARG A 212 6.18 19.03 -4.98
C ARG A 212 6.95 18.07 -5.87
N VAL A 213 8.17 18.48 -6.20
CA VAL A 213 9.13 17.65 -6.95
C VAL A 213 10.38 17.53 -6.09
N LYS A 214 10.70 16.31 -5.66
CA LYS A 214 11.94 15.99 -4.93
C LYS A 214 12.66 14.85 -5.63
N GLY A 215 13.81 15.15 -6.22
CA GLY A 215 14.53 14.18 -7.05
C GLY A 215 13.66 13.71 -8.21
N ARG A 216 13.34 12.41 -8.24
CA ARG A 216 12.46 11.78 -9.26
C ARG A 216 11.01 11.62 -8.81
N LEU A 217 10.68 12.05 -7.60
CA LEU A 217 9.33 11.95 -7.05
C LEU A 217 8.54 13.21 -7.35
N VAL A 218 7.35 13.02 -7.92
CA VAL A 218 6.34 14.06 -8.09
C VAL A 218 5.13 13.62 -7.28
N TYR A 219 4.67 14.50 -6.39
CA TYR A 219 3.54 14.20 -5.52
C TYR A 219 2.78 15.47 -5.16
N TYR A 220 1.49 15.32 -4.85
CA TYR A 220 0.71 16.39 -4.25
C TYR A 220 0.82 16.30 -2.73
N GLN A 221 1.31 17.36 -2.09
CA GLN A 221 1.38 17.48 -0.64
C GLN A 221 0.16 18.27 -0.14
N SER A 222 -0.64 17.67 0.75
CA SER A 222 -1.74 18.35 1.44
C SER A 222 -1.47 18.45 2.93
N ILE A 223 -1.47 19.70 3.42
CA ILE A 223 -1.23 20.03 4.81
C ILE A 223 -2.58 20.16 5.51
N LYS A 224 -2.79 19.38 6.58
CA LYS A 224 -3.99 19.40 7.44
C LYS A 224 -3.58 19.66 8.88
N ASP A 225 -4.54 19.87 9.77
CA ASP A 225 -4.28 20.26 11.16
C ASP A 225 -3.65 19.14 12.01
N ALA A 226 -4.01 17.89 11.75
CA ALA A 226 -3.51 16.73 12.51
C ALA A 226 -2.56 15.83 11.70
N SER A 227 -2.40 16.10 10.40
CA SER A 227 -1.67 15.22 9.49
C SER A 227 -1.06 15.92 8.28
N MET A 228 -0.06 15.26 7.71
CA MET A 228 0.50 15.56 6.40
C MET A 228 0.09 14.45 5.43
N HIS A 229 -0.38 14.82 4.25
CA HIS A 229 -0.78 13.86 3.21
C HIS A 229 0.10 14.03 1.98
N PHE A 230 0.49 12.91 1.37
CA PHE A 230 1.23 12.85 0.12
C PHE A 230 0.51 11.91 -0.84
N PHE A 231 0.16 12.40 -2.02
CA PHE A 231 -0.51 11.63 -3.05
C PHE A 231 0.42 11.48 -4.24
N PHE A 232 0.67 10.22 -4.62
CA PHE A 232 1.51 9.84 -5.74
C PHE A 232 0.63 9.19 -6.81
N ASP A 233 0.72 9.66 -8.05
CA ASP A 233 0.05 8.98 -9.16
C ASP A 233 0.68 7.62 -9.44
N ARG A 234 2.01 7.54 -9.33
CA ARG A 234 2.78 6.31 -9.52
C ARG A 234 4.06 6.34 -8.68
N LEU A 235 4.35 5.21 -8.05
CA LEU A 235 5.56 4.99 -7.26
C LEU A 235 6.36 3.83 -7.85
N ALA A 236 7.64 4.08 -8.13
CA ALA A 236 8.55 3.07 -8.67
C ALA A 236 9.06 2.11 -7.59
N PRO A 237 9.48 0.88 -7.96
CA PRO A 237 10.27 0.02 -7.09
C PRO A 237 11.48 0.76 -6.51
N GLY A 238 11.80 0.52 -5.24
CA GLY A 238 12.94 1.11 -4.54
C GLY A 238 12.55 1.80 -3.24
N THR A 239 13.48 2.59 -2.70
CA THR A 239 13.33 3.34 -1.46
C THR A 239 13.26 4.84 -1.74
N HIS A 240 12.23 5.47 -1.19
CA HIS A 240 11.86 6.86 -1.41
C HIS A 240 11.84 7.61 -0.07
N LEU A 241 12.35 8.84 -0.07
CA LEU A 241 12.46 9.67 1.12
C LEU A 241 11.54 10.89 1.02
N LEU A 242 10.69 11.07 2.01
CA LEU A 242 9.86 12.27 2.17
C LEU A 242 10.28 12.96 3.45
N GLU A 243 10.55 14.26 3.33
CA GLU A 243 10.96 15.08 4.47
C GLU A 243 10.18 16.39 4.46
N TYR A 244 9.68 16.77 5.63
CA TYR A 244 9.08 18.07 5.87
C TYR A 244 9.42 18.57 7.28
N ALA A 245 9.55 19.89 7.39
CA ALA A 245 9.95 20.54 8.63
C ALA A 245 8.74 20.97 9.46
N LEU A 246 8.87 20.82 10.76
CA LEU A 246 7.93 21.24 11.79
C LEU A 246 8.68 22.11 12.82
N ARG A 247 7.92 22.96 13.51
CA ARG A 247 8.37 23.69 14.70
C ARG A 247 7.71 23.10 15.93
N VAL A 248 8.46 22.91 17.01
CA VAL A 248 7.91 22.54 18.31
C VAL A 248 7.29 23.76 18.99
N THR A 249 6.05 23.64 19.47
CA THR A 249 5.26 24.77 20.01
C THR A 249 4.82 24.62 21.46
N HIS A 250 4.70 23.40 22.00
CA HIS A 250 4.19 23.16 23.34
C HIS A 250 5.05 22.15 24.11
N GLU A 251 5.24 22.39 25.41
CA GLU A 251 5.86 21.45 26.36
C GLU A 251 4.89 20.33 26.74
N GLY A 252 5.43 19.16 27.12
CA GLY A 252 4.65 18.01 27.59
C GLY A 252 4.96 16.70 26.87
N ALA A 253 4.13 15.68 27.15
CA ALA A 253 4.26 14.35 26.57
C ALA A 253 3.19 14.12 25.49
N PHE A 254 3.61 13.87 24.26
CA PHE A 254 2.71 13.78 23.11
C PHE A 254 2.92 12.48 22.32
N GLN A 255 1.84 11.98 21.72
CA GLN A 255 1.89 10.88 20.76
C GLN A 255 2.17 11.44 19.37
N ASN A 256 3.24 10.99 18.72
CA ASN A 256 3.61 11.43 17.38
C ASN A 256 2.90 10.65 16.27
N GLY A 257 1.84 9.92 16.60
CA GLY A 257 1.04 9.14 15.65
C GLY A 257 1.87 8.15 14.83
N VAL A 258 1.26 7.64 13.75
CA VAL A 258 1.88 6.75 12.78
C VAL A 258 1.90 7.38 11.40
N ALA A 259 2.91 7.03 10.61
CA ALA A 259 2.87 7.20 9.16
C ALA A 259 2.22 5.96 8.56
N SER A 260 1.25 6.16 7.68
CA SER A 260 0.56 5.10 6.95
C SER A 260 0.69 5.34 5.46
N ALA A 261 0.81 4.27 4.69
CA ALA A 261 0.83 4.33 3.25
C ALA A 261 -0.08 3.24 2.69
N THR A 262 -0.91 3.60 1.72
CA THR A 262 -1.91 2.70 1.14
C THR A 262 -2.04 2.96 -0.35
N CYS A 263 -2.18 1.90 -1.15
CA CYS A 263 -2.69 2.03 -2.51
C CYS A 263 -4.20 2.24 -2.47
N MET A 264 -4.70 3.37 -2.98
CA MET A 264 -6.10 3.77 -2.86
C MET A 264 -7.08 2.78 -3.51
N TYR A 265 -6.63 2.05 -4.53
CA TYR A 265 -7.44 1.07 -5.27
C TYR A 265 -7.02 -0.39 -5.00
N ALA A 266 -6.04 -0.59 -4.12
CA ALA A 266 -5.55 -1.91 -3.73
C ALA A 266 -5.18 -1.89 -2.23
N PRO A 267 -6.18 -1.76 -1.35
CA PRO A 267 -5.97 -1.49 0.07
C PRO A 267 -5.20 -2.60 0.80
N GLU A 268 -5.09 -3.81 0.22
CA GLU A 268 -4.22 -4.86 0.73
C GLU A 268 -2.71 -4.51 0.63
N PHE A 269 -2.36 -3.54 -0.23
CA PHE A 269 -1.04 -2.92 -0.27
C PHE A 269 -1.04 -1.69 0.64
N ALA A 270 -1.02 -1.96 1.94
CA ALA A 270 -0.91 -0.96 2.98
C ALA A 270 0.25 -1.27 3.93
N ALA A 271 0.80 -0.23 4.53
CA ALA A 271 1.82 -0.32 5.56
C ALA A 271 1.66 0.81 6.56
N HIS A 272 2.13 0.60 7.79
CA HIS A 272 2.25 1.67 8.76
C HIS A 272 3.52 1.54 9.62
N SER A 273 4.04 2.70 10.00
CA SER A 273 5.17 2.83 10.92
C SER A 273 4.73 2.44 12.35
N PRO A 274 5.67 2.20 13.26
CA PRO A 274 5.33 2.18 14.68
C PRO A 274 4.90 3.57 15.14
N GLY A 275 4.18 3.62 16.25
CA GLY A 275 3.94 4.87 16.97
C GLY A 275 5.13 5.26 17.82
N VAL A 276 5.32 6.57 18.02
CA VAL A 276 6.42 7.11 18.84
C VAL A 276 5.87 8.14 19.82
N LYS A 277 6.28 8.04 21.09
CA LYS A 277 6.02 9.04 22.11
C LYS A 277 7.16 10.05 22.16
N LEU A 278 6.82 11.33 22.22
CA LEU A 278 7.76 12.45 22.35
C LEU A 278 7.58 13.14 23.70
N VAL A 279 8.70 13.55 24.29
CA VAL A 279 8.74 14.35 25.53
C VAL A 279 9.41 15.67 25.20
N ILE A 280 8.73 16.76 25.53
CA ILE A 280 9.11 18.13 25.18
C ILE A 280 9.23 18.96 26.46
N GLU A 281 10.36 19.66 26.62
CA GLU A 281 10.72 20.47 27.79
C GLU A 281 11.00 21.95 27.44
#